data_AF-A0A2N0V9B8-F1
#
_entry.id   AF-A0A2N0V9B8-F1
#
_cell.length_a   1.000
_cell.length_b   1.000
_cell.length_c   1.000
_cell.angle_alpha   90.00
_cell.angle_beta   90.00
_cell.angle_gamma   90.00
#
_symmetry.space_group_name_H-M   'P 1'
#
loop_
_entity.id
_entity.type
_entity.pdbx_description
1 polymer ?
#
loop_
_entity_poly.entity_id
_entity_poly.type
_entity_poly.pdbx_seq_one_letter_code
_entity_poly.pdbx_strand_id
1 'polypeptide(L)'
;MKTTVALITSALLIASSGVFAEEHAAESLKHAEHAVTHGKAGHADQLVEHAEKALAHVDKAESAATGEAKAHISAGKKSLEETIAHGKQNHAEVATKHAEEAVGHFKAGNV
;
A
#
# COMPACT_ATOMS: atom_id res chain seq x y z
N MET A 1 31.38 38.85 -21.99
CA MET A 1 31.83 37.91 -20.93
C MET A 1 30.56 37.32 -20.32
N LYS A 2 30.07 36.16 -20.79
CA LYS A 2 30.18 34.83 -20.12
C LYS A 2 30.08 34.90 -18.59
N THR A 3 28.97 34.46 -18.01
CA THR A 3 28.92 33.31 -17.07
C THR A 3 27.48 32.92 -16.72
N THR A 4 27.13 31.71 -17.18
CA THR A 4 26.15 30.73 -16.68
C THR A 4 25.79 30.84 -15.19
N VAL A 5 24.51 31.08 -14.88
CA VAL A 5 23.86 30.65 -13.63
C VAL A 5 22.38 30.36 -13.92
N ALA A 6 22.04 29.12 -14.26
CA ALA A 6 20.66 28.62 -14.21
C ALA A 6 20.64 27.09 -14.43
N LEU A 7 21.23 26.29 -13.54
CA LEU A 7 21.22 24.82 -13.70
C LEU A 7 21.30 24.04 -12.37
N ILE A 8 20.68 24.51 -11.28
CA ILE A 8 20.65 23.76 -10.00
C ILE A 8 19.22 23.51 -9.47
N THR A 9 18.18 24.15 -10.01
CA THR A 9 16.81 23.99 -9.47
C THR A 9 16.06 22.74 -9.93
N SER A 10 16.56 21.97 -10.91
CA SER A 10 15.80 20.84 -11.47
C SER A 10 16.04 19.49 -10.76
N ALA A 11 17.04 19.37 -9.89
CA ALA A 11 17.35 18.11 -9.19
C ALA A 11 16.52 17.91 -7.90
N LEU A 12 15.93 18.98 -7.35
CA LEU A 12 15.18 18.91 -6.09
C LEU A 12 13.75 18.36 -6.24
N LEU A 13 13.17 18.42 -7.45
CA LEU A 13 11.80 17.94 -7.69
C LEU A 13 11.68 16.41 -7.74
N ILE A 14 12.74 15.69 -8.13
CA ILE A 14 12.72 14.23 -8.27
C ILE A 14 12.87 13.54 -6.90
N ALA A 15 13.60 14.16 -5.97
CA ALA A 15 13.74 13.63 -4.61
C ALA A 15 12.39 13.64 -3.86
N SER A 16 11.55 14.65 -4.09
CA SER A 16 10.26 14.79 -3.42
C SER A 16 9.27 13.67 -3.78
N SER A 17 9.22 13.24 -5.06
CA SER A 17 8.26 12.21 -5.50
C SER A 17 8.51 10.82 -4.89
N GLY A 18 9.76 10.48 -4.60
CA GLY A 18 10.09 9.20 -3.95
C GLY A 18 9.62 9.15 -2.49
N VAL A 19 9.80 10.25 -1.75
CA VAL A 19 9.38 10.35 -0.34
C VAL A 19 7.87 10.17 -0.18
N PHE A 20 7.07 10.78 -1.06
CA PHE A 20 5.61 10.60 -1.03
C PHE A 20 5.16 9.17 -1.37
N ALA A 21 5.88 8.48 -2.26
CA ALA A 21 5.57 7.10 -2.60
C ALA A 21 5.82 6.16 -1.41
N GLU A 22 6.94 6.36 -0.71
CA GLU A 22 7.32 5.59 0.48
C GLU A 22 6.34 5.83 1.66
N GLU A 23 5.88 7.07 1.84
CA GLU A 23 4.84 7.39 2.84
C GLU A 23 3.52 6.66 2.54
N HIS A 24 3.06 6.66 1.29
CA HIS A 24 1.84 5.95 0.92
C HIS A 24 1.99 4.43 1.05
N ALA A 25 3.15 3.90 0.70
CA ALA A 25 3.54 2.50 0.91
C ALA A 25 3.41 2.09 2.39
N ALA A 26 4.03 2.85 3.29
CA ALA A 26 4.00 2.58 4.74
C ALA A 26 2.59 2.67 5.34
N GLU A 27 1.81 3.69 4.96
CA GLU A 27 0.42 3.81 5.45
C GLU A 27 -0.50 2.71 4.89
N SER A 28 -0.25 2.21 3.67
CA SER A 28 -0.96 1.05 3.14
C SER A 28 -0.67 -0.21 3.97
N LEU A 29 0.61 -0.47 4.26
CA LEU A 29 1.02 -1.58 5.11
C LEU A 29 0.39 -1.51 6.51
N LYS A 30 0.47 -0.35 7.16
CA LYS A 30 -0.11 -0.12 8.49
C LYS A 30 -1.62 -0.42 8.51
N HIS A 31 -2.35 0.07 7.52
CA HIS A 31 -3.77 -0.23 7.42
C HIS A 31 -4.06 -1.71 7.13
N ALA A 32 -3.25 -2.38 6.31
CA ALA A 32 -3.35 -3.83 6.12
C ALA A 32 -3.09 -4.61 7.42
N GLU A 33 -2.11 -4.21 8.24
CA GLU A 33 -1.85 -4.83 9.55
C GLU A 33 -2.99 -4.61 10.55
N HIS A 34 -3.64 -3.45 10.51
CA HIS A 34 -4.87 -3.20 11.28
C HIS A 34 -6.03 -4.08 10.77
N ALA A 35 -6.17 -4.27 9.46
CA ALA A 35 -7.17 -5.17 8.89
C ALA A 35 -6.96 -6.62 9.38
N VAL A 36 -5.71 -7.10 9.43
CA VAL A 36 -5.36 -8.41 10.04
C VAL A 36 -5.75 -8.45 11.52
N THR A 37 -5.45 -7.39 12.28
CA THR A 37 -5.75 -7.32 13.72
C THR A 37 -7.25 -7.41 13.98
N HIS A 38 -8.06 -6.62 13.26
CA HIS A 38 -9.51 -6.67 13.37
C HIS A 38 -10.10 -7.98 12.84
N GLY A 39 -9.54 -8.51 11.76
CA GLY A 39 -9.91 -9.81 11.21
C GLY A 39 -9.76 -10.96 12.20
N LYS A 40 -8.60 -11.02 12.88
CA LYS A 40 -8.34 -12.00 13.95
C LYS A 40 -9.29 -11.88 15.14
N ALA A 41 -9.86 -10.70 15.35
CA ALA A 41 -10.90 -10.47 16.36
C ALA A 41 -12.33 -10.75 15.85
N GLY A 42 -12.51 -11.17 14.60
CA GLY A 42 -13.83 -11.39 13.99
C GLY A 42 -14.56 -10.10 13.62
N HIS A 43 -13.89 -8.96 13.66
CA HIS A 43 -14.45 -7.64 13.39
C HIS A 43 -14.47 -7.36 11.88
N ALA A 44 -15.39 -8.00 11.14
CA ALA A 44 -15.44 -7.94 9.67
C ALA A 44 -15.55 -6.50 9.14
N ASP A 45 -16.39 -5.66 9.74
CA ASP A 45 -16.62 -4.29 9.28
C ASP A 45 -15.34 -3.43 9.42
N GLN A 46 -14.66 -3.49 10.57
CA GLN A 46 -13.41 -2.76 10.79
C GLN A 46 -12.24 -3.31 9.96
N LEU A 47 -12.22 -4.62 9.70
CA LEU A 47 -11.30 -5.21 8.73
C LEU A 47 -11.50 -4.58 7.35
N VAL A 48 -12.75 -4.47 6.88
CA VAL A 48 -13.07 -3.88 5.57
C VAL A 48 -12.68 -2.40 5.54
N GLU A 49 -13.02 -1.64 6.59
CA GLU A 49 -12.66 -0.22 6.69
C GLU A 49 -11.14 -0.01 6.54
N HIS A 50 -10.35 -0.82 7.24
CA HIS A 50 -8.91 -0.74 7.15
C HIS A 50 -8.36 -1.22 5.80
N ALA A 51 -8.94 -2.27 5.21
CA ALA A 51 -8.54 -2.72 3.88
C ALA A 51 -8.84 -1.68 2.78
N GLU A 52 -9.97 -0.98 2.85
CA GLU A 52 -10.31 0.12 1.92
C GLU A 52 -9.34 1.31 2.05
N LYS A 53 -8.94 1.66 3.28
CA LYS A 53 -7.90 2.68 3.50
C LYS A 53 -6.54 2.23 2.96
N ALA A 54 -6.17 0.97 3.17
CA ALA A 54 -4.95 0.41 2.61
C ALA A 54 -4.95 0.49 1.08
N LEU A 55 -6.08 0.21 0.44
CA LEU A 55 -6.26 0.27 -1.02
C LEU A 55 -6.08 1.69 -1.56
N ALA A 56 -6.64 2.70 -0.89
CA ALA A 56 -6.47 4.10 -1.30
C ALA A 56 -5.00 4.57 -1.27
N HIS A 57 -4.19 4.01 -0.36
CA HIS A 57 -2.76 4.29 -0.28
C HIS A 57 -1.94 3.46 -1.28
N VAL A 58 -2.31 2.18 -1.49
CA VAL A 58 -1.55 1.28 -2.37
C VAL A 58 -1.56 1.74 -3.84
N ASP A 59 -2.67 2.34 -4.31
CA ASP A 59 -2.76 2.87 -5.68
C ASP A 59 -1.69 3.93 -5.98
N LYS A 60 -1.38 4.76 -4.98
CA LYS A 60 -0.35 5.80 -5.08
C LYS A 60 1.05 5.20 -5.02
N ALA A 61 1.28 4.22 -4.14
CA ALA A 61 2.54 3.50 -4.05
C ALA A 61 2.83 2.72 -5.36
N GLU A 62 1.85 2.02 -5.90
CA GLU A 62 1.95 1.23 -7.14
C GLU A 62 2.32 2.09 -8.37
N SER A 63 1.80 3.32 -8.42
CA SER A 63 2.06 4.26 -9.51
C SER A 63 3.52 4.72 -9.56
N ALA A 64 4.20 4.77 -8.42
CA ALA A 64 5.60 5.16 -8.30
C ALA A 64 6.57 3.96 -8.28
N ALA A 65 6.07 2.75 -8.01
CA ALA A 65 6.87 1.54 -7.98
C ALA A 65 7.24 1.04 -9.38
N THR A 66 8.37 0.32 -9.46
CA THR A 66 8.84 -0.37 -10.67
C THR A 66 9.41 -1.74 -10.33
N GLY A 67 9.58 -2.61 -11.34
CA GLY A 67 10.21 -3.92 -11.19
C GLY A 67 9.49 -4.85 -10.19
N GLU A 68 10.27 -5.65 -9.46
CA GLU A 68 9.77 -6.61 -8.46
C GLU A 68 8.94 -5.95 -7.35
N ALA A 69 9.34 -4.75 -6.90
CA ALA A 69 8.58 -4.01 -5.91
C ALA A 69 7.15 -3.73 -6.39
N LYS A 70 7.00 -3.32 -7.67
CA LYS A 70 5.68 -3.13 -8.28
C LYS A 70 4.89 -4.44 -8.33
N ALA A 71 5.52 -5.55 -8.72
CA ALA A 71 4.84 -6.84 -8.80
C ALA A 71 4.27 -7.27 -7.44
N HIS A 72 5.04 -7.10 -6.37
CA HIS A 72 4.58 -7.36 -5.01
C HIS A 72 3.49 -6.38 -4.56
N ILE A 73 3.63 -5.08 -4.81
CA ILE A 73 2.59 -4.09 -4.48
C ILE A 73 1.26 -4.40 -5.21
N SER A 74 1.31 -4.73 -6.50
CA SER A 74 0.12 -5.14 -7.27
C SER A 74 -0.53 -6.42 -6.73
N ALA A 75 0.28 -7.40 -6.31
CA ALA A 75 -0.23 -8.62 -5.69
C ALA A 75 -0.89 -8.34 -4.34
N GLY A 76 -0.27 -7.51 -3.49
CA GLY A 76 -0.85 -7.09 -2.22
C GLY A 76 -2.16 -6.30 -2.39
N LYS A 77 -2.23 -5.42 -3.40
CA LYS A 77 -3.46 -4.74 -3.80
C LYS A 77 -4.59 -5.72 -4.13
N LYS A 78 -4.31 -6.75 -4.94
CA LYS A 78 -5.30 -7.80 -5.25
C LYS A 78 -5.75 -8.55 -3.99
N SER A 79 -4.84 -8.86 -3.08
CA SER A 79 -5.20 -9.47 -1.80
C SER A 79 -6.07 -8.55 -0.94
N LEU A 80 -5.89 -7.22 -0.98
CA LEU A 80 -6.81 -6.27 -0.34
C LEU A 80 -8.21 -6.28 -0.99
N GLU A 81 -8.30 -6.39 -2.31
CA GLU A 81 -9.59 -6.50 -3.01
C GLU A 81 -10.36 -7.76 -2.55
N GLU A 82 -9.68 -8.90 -2.43
CA GLU A 82 -10.26 -10.14 -1.88
C GLU A 82 -10.61 -10.02 -0.39
N THR A 83 -9.77 -9.33 0.39
CA THR A 83 -10.05 -8.99 1.80
C THR A 83 -11.37 -8.24 1.92
N ILE A 84 -11.59 -7.22 1.09
CA ILE A 84 -12.81 -6.42 1.06
C ILE A 84 -14.00 -7.27 0.59
N ALA A 85 -13.84 -8.04 -0.49
CA ALA A 85 -14.90 -8.87 -1.06
C ALA A 85 -15.43 -9.89 -0.05
N HIS A 86 -14.54 -10.59 0.65
CA HIS A 86 -14.92 -11.55 1.69
C HIS A 86 -15.38 -10.87 2.99
N GLY A 87 -14.74 -9.77 3.39
CA GLY A 87 -15.12 -9.01 4.58
C GLY A 87 -16.55 -8.46 4.49
N LYS A 88 -16.95 -7.95 3.33
CA LYS A 88 -18.33 -7.47 3.06
C LYS A 88 -19.39 -8.58 3.09
N GLN A 89 -18.98 -9.83 3.01
CA GLN A 89 -19.85 -11.01 3.19
C GLN A 89 -19.84 -11.51 4.65
N ASN A 90 -19.23 -10.77 5.58
CA ASN A 90 -19.01 -11.17 6.97
C ASN A 90 -18.13 -12.44 7.10
N HIS A 91 -17.33 -12.78 6.09
CA HIS A 91 -16.40 -13.91 6.13
C HIS A 91 -15.07 -13.49 6.77
N ALA A 92 -15.11 -13.02 8.02
CA ALA A 92 -13.95 -12.41 8.69
C ALA A 92 -12.68 -13.29 8.64
N GLU A 93 -12.80 -14.61 8.85
CA GLU A 93 -11.65 -15.51 8.82
C GLU A 93 -11.00 -15.60 7.42
N VAL A 94 -11.80 -15.72 6.36
CA VAL A 94 -11.29 -15.78 4.98
C VAL A 94 -10.67 -14.44 4.59
N ALA A 95 -11.36 -13.35 4.92
CA ALA A 95 -10.87 -12.00 4.69
C ALA A 95 -9.54 -11.73 5.42
N THR A 96 -9.37 -12.26 6.63
CA THR A 96 -8.12 -12.16 7.39
C THR A 96 -6.94 -12.82 6.67
N LYS A 97 -7.16 -13.99 6.06
CA LYS A 97 -6.09 -14.70 5.31
C LYS A 97 -5.60 -13.85 4.14
N HIS A 98 -6.51 -13.23 3.40
CA HIS A 98 -6.14 -12.30 2.33
C HIS A 98 -5.46 -11.03 2.86
N ALA A 99 -5.87 -10.51 4.02
CA ALA A 99 -5.18 -9.37 4.63
C ALA A 99 -3.74 -9.73 5.04
N GLU A 100 -3.50 -10.95 5.52
CA GLU A 100 -2.15 -11.46 5.83
C GLU A 100 -1.30 -11.63 4.57
N GLU A 101 -1.88 -12.13 3.47
CA GLU A 101 -1.22 -12.17 2.17
C GLU A 101 -0.83 -10.77 1.67
N ALA A 102 -1.73 -9.79 1.82
CA ALA A 102 -1.46 -8.39 1.47
C ALA A 102 -0.27 -7.85 2.26
N VAL A 103 -0.24 -8.04 3.58
CA VAL A 103 0.89 -7.65 4.45
C VAL A 103 2.19 -8.33 4.01
N GLY A 104 2.14 -9.62 3.68
CA GLY A 104 3.31 -10.37 3.21
C GLY A 104 3.88 -9.80 1.91
N HIS A 105 3.01 -9.51 0.95
CA HIS A 105 3.40 -8.88 -0.31
C HIS A 105 3.96 -7.47 -0.12
N PHE A 106 3.34 -6.65 0.73
CA PHE A 106 3.85 -5.32 1.05
C PHE A 106 5.26 -5.38 1.64
N LYS A 107 5.49 -6.23 2.65
CA LYS A 107 6.84 -6.40 3.21
C LYS A 107 7.87 -6.86 2.17
N ALA A 108 7.46 -7.73 1.23
CA ALA A 108 8.33 -8.18 0.13
C ALA A 108 8.58 -7.10 -0.94
N GLY A 109 7.63 -6.17 -1.11
CA GLY A 109 7.75 -5.02 -2.00
C GLY A 109 8.65 -3.89 -1.48
N ASN A 110 9.25 -4.06 -0.29
CA ASN A 110 9.98 -3.03 0.46
C ASN A 110 9.12 -1.77 0.70
N VAL A 111 7.87 -1.96 1.11
CA VAL A 111 7.00 -0.89 1.60
C VAL A 111 6.88 -0.91 3.12
#